data_AF-A0A9C8I0A4-F1
#
_entry.id   AF-A0A9C8I0A4-F1
#
_cell.length_a   1.000
_cell.length_b   1.000
_cell.length_c   1.000
_cell.angle_alpha   90.00
_cell.angle_beta   90.00
_cell.angle_gamma   90.00
#
_symmetry.space_group_name_H-M   'P 1'
#
loop_
_entity.id
_entity.type
_entity.pdbx_description
1 polymer ?
#
loop_
_entity_poly.entity_id
_entity_poly.type
_entity_poly.pdbx_seq_one_letter_code
_entity_poly.pdbx_strand_id
1 'polypeptide(L)'
;IMKTLSHLRCNFTGLFSSGPQIIQGDLFIISNQVTLGISEEEIIDSLSKIGMELLNYENNAREKLYSIKKYEVEDEIFRSLGILQNARSISFDEFIRNLSMVRLGCSMDIIKINCKILNSLLVLLQHQHILNNYPGLVNIDEENQKRAEILRASLKL
;
A
#
# COMPACT_ATOMS: atom_id res chain seq x y z
N ILE A 1 11.89 5.77 14.09
CA ILE A 1 10.77 6.47 13.44
C ILE A 1 9.52 6.45 14.33
N MET A 2 8.81 5.33 14.51
CA MET A 2 7.56 5.31 15.30
C MET A 2 7.69 5.83 16.75
N LYS A 3 8.77 5.49 17.47
CA LYS A 3 9.04 6.03 18.83
C LYS A 3 9.43 7.51 18.85
N THR A 4 9.95 8.05 17.74
CA THR A 4 10.29 9.47 17.60
C THR A 4 9.02 10.29 17.36
N LEU A 5 8.03 9.72 16.67
CA LEU A 5 6.76 10.34 16.33
C LEU A 5 5.75 10.41 17.50
N SER A 6 5.87 9.54 18.51
CA SER A 6 5.01 9.65 19.72
C SER A 6 5.23 10.96 20.49
N HIS A 7 6.41 11.56 20.37
CA HIS A 7 6.68 12.90 20.93
C HIS A 7 5.98 14.02 20.15
N LEU A 8 5.50 13.74 18.94
CA LEU A 8 4.89 14.70 18.02
C LEU A 8 3.36 14.72 18.09
N ARG A 9 2.74 14.19 19.16
CA ARG A 9 1.28 14.28 19.42
C ARG A 9 0.42 13.75 18.25
N CYS A 10 0.95 12.75 17.54
CA CYS A 10 0.31 12.12 16.39
C CYS A 10 0.15 10.62 16.60
N ASN A 11 -0.93 10.08 16.06
CA ASN A 11 -1.17 8.65 15.99
C ASN A 11 -0.72 8.09 14.65
N PHE A 12 -0.23 6.86 14.67
CA PHE A 12 0.20 6.11 13.50
C PHE A 12 -0.53 4.78 13.46
N THR A 13 -1.22 4.48 12.37
CA THR A 13 -2.04 3.27 12.26
C THR A 13 -1.90 2.66 10.87
N GLY A 14 -1.77 1.34 10.78
CA GLY A 14 -1.79 0.63 9.49
C GLY A 14 -3.19 0.66 8.89
N LEU A 15 -3.30 0.98 7.60
CA LEU A 15 -4.61 1.04 6.93
C LEU A 15 -5.28 -0.33 6.83
N PHE A 16 -4.52 -1.35 6.47
CA PHE A 16 -4.97 -2.74 6.36
C PHE A 16 -4.35 -3.58 7.45
N SER A 17 -4.75 -3.30 8.69
CA SER A 17 -4.27 -4.03 9.86
C SER A 17 -5.32 -5.00 10.38
N SER A 18 -5.00 -6.30 10.39
CA SER A 18 -5.81 -7.34 11.07
C SER A 18 -5.50 -7.43 12.57
N GLY A 19 -4.78 -6.43 13.12
CA GLY A 19 -4.34 -6.33 14.50
C GLY A 19 -3.15 -5.37 14.65
N PRO A 20 -2.75 -5.00 15.88
CA PRO A 20 -1.77 -3.95 16.14
C PRO A 20 -0.34 -4.23 15.64
N GLN A 21 -0.02 -5.46 15.24
CA GLN A 21 1.34 -5.88 14.84
C GLN A 21 1.48 -6.23 13.35
N ILE A 22 0.38 -6.35 12.61
CA ILE A 22 0.41 -6.77 11.20
C ILE A 22 -0.12 -5.61 10.37
N ILE A 23 0.76 -4.91 9.68
CA ILE A 23 0.41 -3.85 8.73
C ILE A 23 0.62 -4.42 7.35
N GLN A 24 -0.47 -4.58 6.59
CA GLN A 24 -0.39 -5.11 5.23
C GLN A 24 -0.26 -3.96 4.22
N GLY A 25 0.68 -4.12 3.28
CA GLY A 25 0.81 -3.23 2.13
C GLY A 25 1.52 -1.91 2.38
N ASP A 26 2.20 -1.77 3.52
CA ASP A 26 3.02 -0.60 3.86
C ASP A 26 2.27 0.74 3.75
N LEU A 27 0.95 0.70 4.01
CA LEU A 27 0.06 1.85 4.00
C LEU A 27 -0.27 2.25 5.43
N PHE A 28 -0.01 3.52 5.71
CA PHE A 28 -0.13 4.07 7.05
C PHE A 28 -0.98 5.34 7.04
N ILE A 29 -1.80 5.48 8.08
CA ILE A 29 -2.56 6.68 8.40
C ILE A 29 -1.82 7.41 9.52
N ILE A 30 -1.62 8.71 9.32
CA ILE A 30 -1.11 9.63 10.32
C ILE A 30 -2.26 10.56 10.68
N SER A 31 -2.60 10.66 11.95
CA SER A 31 -3.68 11.51 12.43
C SER A 31 -3.26 12.33 13.64
N ASN A 32 -3.86 13.52 13.81
CA ASN A 32 -3.65 14.31 15.01
C ASN A 32 -4.29 13.60 16.21
N GLN A 33 -3.61 13.66 17.36
CA GLN A 33 -4.16 13.15 18.61
C GLN A 33 -4.70 14.29 19.50
N VAL A 34 -4.27 15.53 19.27
CA VAL A 34 -4.64 16.69 20.08
C VAL A 34 -5.73 17.51 19.41
N THR A 35 -6.70 17.93 20.22
CA THR A 35 -7.91 18.64 19.78
C THR A 35 -8.17 19.94 20.54
N LEU A 36 -7.68 20.10 21.78
CA LEU A 36 -7.91 21.29 22.60
C LEU A 36 -6.61 22.06 22.85
N GLY A 37 -6.70 23.39 22.81
CA GLY A 37 -5.59 24.28 23.13
C GLY A 37 -4.55 24.47 22.02
N ILE A 38 -4.90 24.07 20.78
CA ILE A 38 -4.10 24.24 19.56
C ILE A 38 -5.07 24.63 18.45
N SER A 39 -4.70 25.55 17.56
CA SER A 39 -5.54 25.92 16.42
C SER A 39 -5.53 24.84 15.33
N GLU A 40 -6.55 24.81 14.48
CA GLU A 40 -6.59 23.89 13.32
C GLU A 40 -5.40 24.14 12.38
N GLU A 41 -4.99 25.39 12.20
CA GLU A 41 -3.83 25.78 11.39
C GLU A 41 -2.53 25.21 11.96
N GLU A 42 -2.32 25.31 13.28
CA GLU A 42 -1.15 24.72 13.95
C GLU A 42 -1.13 23.19 13.83
N ILE A 43 -2.30 22.54 13.88
CA ILE A 43 -2.41 21.08 13.68
C ILE A 43 -2.02 20.71 12.25
N ILE A 44 -2.54 21.43 11.24
CA ILE A 44 -2.24 21.18 9.83
C ILE A 44 -0.74 21.39 9.55
N ASP A 45 -0.16 22.46 10.08
CA ASP A 45 1.26 22.77 9.94
C ASP A 45 2.14 21.68 10.57
N SER A 46 1.76 21.21 11.77
CA SER A 46 2.48 20.14 12.46
C SER A 46 2.43 18.83 11.68
N LEU A 47 1.24 18.40 11.25
CA LEU A 47 1.07 17.18 10.45
C LEU A 47 1.81 17.27 9.10
N SER A 48 1.77 18.43 8.45
CA SER A 48 2.46 18.65 7.18
C SER A 48 3.98 18.52 7.32
N LYS A 49 4.56 19.10 8.38
CA LYS A 49 6.00 18.95 8.69
C LYS A 49 6.38 17.49 8.91
N ILE A 50 5.58 16.76 9.68
CA ILE A 50 5.80 15.32 9.94
C ILE A 50 5.73 14.52 8.63
N GLY A 51 4.74 14.81 7.78
CA GLY A 51 4.61 14.18 6.47
C GLY A 51 5.84 14.40 5.59
N MET A 52 6.36 15.63 5.56
CA MET A 52 7.59 15.95 4.81
C MET A 52 8.83 15.26 5.35
N GLU A 53 9.00 15.18 6.68
CA GLU A 53 10.11 14.44 7.29
C GLU A 53 10.03 12.95 6.93
N LEU A 54 8.86 12.34 7.04
CA LEU A 54 8.65 10.94 6.70
C LEU A 54 8.91 10.65 5.22
N LEU A 55 8.49 11.55 4.33
CA LEU A 55 8.79 11.45 2.91
C LEU A 55 10.31 11.44 2.67
N ASN A 56 11.05 12.32 3.34
CA ASN A 56 12.52 12.36 3.21
C ASN A 56 13.18 11.09 3.76
N TYR A 57 12.73 10.59 4.92
CA TYR A 57 13.23 9.33 5.48
C TYR A 57 13.00 8.15 4.55
N GLU A 58 11.82 8.08 3.94
CA GLU A 58 11.42 7.00 3.06
C GLU A 58 12.19 7.03 1.73
N ASN A 59 12.34 8.21 1.11
CA ASN A 59 13.17 8.37 -0.09
C ASN A 59 14.62 7.95 0.17
N ASN A 60 15.23 8.42 1.27
CA ASN A 60 16.59 8.02 1.67
C ASN A 60 16.69 6.51 1.91
N ALA A 61 15.66 5.89 2.48
CA ALA A 61 15.61 4.45 2.69
C ALA A 61 15.53 3.68 1.37
N ARG A 62 14.75 4.15 0.38
CA ARG A 62 14.70 3.55 -0.97
C ARG A 62 16.05 3.63 -1.66
N GLU A 63 16.69 4.79 -1.68
CA GLU A 63 18.01 4.97 -2.29
C GLU A 63 19.07 4.07 -1.66
N LYS A 64 19.07 3.99 -0.33
CA LYS A 64 19.98 3.12 0.41
C LYS A 64 19.71 1.64 0.12
N LEU A 65 18.45 1.23 0.09
CA LEU A 65 18.07 -0.15 -0.24
C LEU A 65 18.55 -0.52 -1.64
N TYR A 66 18.29 0.33 -2.62
CA TYR A 66 18.62 0.08 -4.02
C TYR A 66 20.13 0.11 -4.30
N SER A 67 20.88 0.99 -3.64
CA SER A 67 22.35 1.03 -3.78
C SER A 67 23.06 -0.22 -3.23
N ILE A 68 22.45 -0.91 -2.26
CA ILE A 68 23.03 -2.11 -1.64
C ILE A 68 22.50 -3.40 -2.30
N LYS A 69 21.23 -3.43 -2.68
CA LYS A 69 20.50 -4.64 -3.08
C LYS A 69 19.71 -4.48 -4.39
N LYS A 70 20.30 -3.81 -5.37
CA LYS A 70 19.63 -3.49 -6.63
C LYS A 70 18.94 -4.71 -7.27
N TYR A 71 19.69 -5.79 -7.47
CA TYR A 71 19.19 -6.97 -8.19
C TYR A 71 18.11 -7.71 -7.41
N GLU A 72 18.25 -7.82 -6.08
CA GLU A 72 17.26 -8.47 -5.24
C GLU A 72 15.94 -7.68 -5.23
N VAL A 73 16.02 -6.35 -5.14
CA VAL A 73 14.85 -5.47 -5.19
C VAL A 73 14.13 -5.57 -6.53
N GLU A 74 14.88 -5.54 -7.65
CA GLU A 74 14.29 -5.71 -8.98
C GLU A 74 13.64 -7.08 -9.15
N ASP A 75 14.30 -8.17 -8.73
CA ASP A 75 13.74 -9.52 -8.80
C ASP A 75 12.45 -9.65 -7.97
N GLU A 76 12.42 -9.14 -6.74
CA GLU A 76 11.20 -9.14 -5.91
C GLU A 76 10.06 -8.36 -6.56
N ILE A 77 10.36 -7.19 -7.13
CA ILE A 77 9.39 -6.35 -7.84
C ILE A 77 8.80 -7.08 -9.05
N PHE A 78 9.64 -7.69 -9.89
CA PHE A 78 9.17 -8.42 -11.07
C PHE A 78 8.45 -9.72 -10.70
N ARG A 79 8.85 -10.40 -9.63
CA ARG A 79 8.11 -11.56 -9.09
C ARG A 79 6.72 -11.18 -8.64
N SER A 80 6.60 -10.11 -7.84
CA SER A 80 5.30 -9.62 -7.41
C SER A 80 4.43 -9.20 -8.60
N LEU A 81 5.01 -8.53 -9.59
CA LEU A 81 4.31 -8.21 -10.84
C LEU A 81 3.82 -9.47 -11.57
N GLY A 82 4.70 -10.46 -11.71
CA GLY A 82 4.37 -11.74 -12.34
C GLY A 82 3.23 -12.47 -11.63
N ILE A 83 3.19 -12.45 -10.30
CA ILE A 83 2.08 -12.99 -9.50
C ILE A 83 0.78 -12.25 -9.84
N LEU A 84 0.77 -10.91 -9.76
CA LEU A 84 -0.43 -10.12 -10.01
C LEU A 84 -0.95 -10.28 -11.46
N GLN A 85 -0.05 -10.48 -12.43
CA GLN A 85 -0.41 -10.64 -13.85
C GLN A 85 -0.84 -12.06 -14.24
N ASN A 86 -0.53 -13.09 -13.44
CA ASN A 86 -0.72 -14.49 -13.87
C ASN A 86 -1.49 -15.36 -12.87
N ALA A 87 -1.59 -14.99 -11.59
CA ALA A 87 -2.29 -15.76 -10.58
C ALA A 87 -3.72 -16.10 -11.02
N ARG A 88 -4.20 -17.31 -10.69
CA ARG A 88 -5.59 -17.74 -10.96
C ARG A 88 -6.53 -17.57 -9.78
N SER A 89 -5.97 -17.52 -8.59
CA SER A 89 -6.65 -17.20 -7.33
C SER A 89 -5.66 -16.39 -6.50
N ILE A 90 -6.11 -15.34 -5.83
CA ILE A 90 -5.27 -14.53 -4.95
C ILE A 90 -6.08 -13.98 -3.78
N SER A 91 -5.59 -14.23 -2.57
CA SER A 91 -6.17 -13.66 -1.35
C SER A 91 -5.99 -12.14 -1.32
N PHE A 92 -6.80 -11.44 -0.53
CA PHE A 92 -6.64 -10.00 -0.36
C PHE A 92 -5.28 -9.63 0.25
N ASP A 93 -4.83 -10.39 1.25
CA ASP A 93 -3.53 -10.20 1.90
C ASP A 93 -2.37 -10.37 0.93
N GLU A 94 -2.40 -11.40 0.09
CA GLU A 94 -1.39 -11.63 -0.94
C GLU A 94 -1.42 -10.55 -2.02
N PHE A 95 -2.62 -10.13 -2.44
CA PHE A 95 -2.80 -9.02 -3.36
C PHE A 95 -2.16 -7.74 -2.83
N ILE A 96 -2.47 -7.33 -1.60
CA ILE A 96 -1.95 -6.10 -1.01
C ILE A 96 -0.43 -6.13 -0.89
N ARG A 97 0.15 -7.25 -0.42
CA ARG A 97 1.60 -7.39 -0.29
C ARG A 97 2.30 -7.23 -1.64
N ASN A 98 1.83 -7.92 -2.66
CA ASN A 98 2.41 -7.83 -3.99
C ASN A 98 2.16 -6.46 -4.64
N LEU A 99 1.01 -5.83 -4.39
CA LEU A 99 0.70 -4.50 -4.89
C LEU A 99 1.63 -3.44 -4.30
N SER A 100 1.97 -3.54 -3.02
CA SER A 100 2.95 -2.66 -2.37
C SER A 100 4.31 -2.72 -3.08
N MET A 101 4.79 -3.95 -3.35
CA MET A 101 6.06 -4.15 -4.05
C MET A 101 6.04 -3.60 -5.48
N VAL A 102 4.97 -3.84 -6.25
CA VAL A 102 4.82 -3.27 -7.59
C VAL A 102 4.73 -1.74 -7.56
N ARG A 103 4.09 -1.16 -6.54
CA ARG A 103 4.02 0.29 -6.35
C ARG A 103 5.38 0.89 -6.03
N LEU A 104 6.22 0.21 -5.25
CA LEU A 104 7.62 0.59 -5.06
C LEU A 104 8.38 0.58 -6.39
N GLY A 105 8.20 -0.46 -7.21
CA GLY A 105 8.79 -0.52 -8.54
C GLY A 105 8.34 0.61 -9.47
N CYS A 106 7.09 1.05 -9.38
CA CYS A 106 6.60 2.20 -10.15
C CYS A 106 7.17 3.52 -9.63
N SER A 107 7.28 3.70 -8.31
CA SER A 107 7.81 4.94 -7.71
C SER A 107 9.32 5.11 -7.93
N MET A 108 10.03 4.01 -8.13
CA MET A 108 11.46 3.98 -8.46
C MET A 108 11.73 3.89 -9.97
N ASP A 109 10.70 4.05 -10.82
CA ASP A 109 10.82 3.99 -12.28
C ASP A 109 11.32 2.65 -12.88
N ILE A 110 11.31 1.57 -12.08
CA ILE A 110 11.71 0.21 -12.48
C ILE A 110 10.65 -0.43 -13.39
N ILE A 111 9.36 -0.22 -13.08
CA ILE A 111 8.24 -0.69 -13.90
C ILE A 111 7.48 0.52 -14.46
N LYS A 112 7.13 0.46 -15.75
CA LYS A 112 6.33 1.50 -16.43
C LYS A 112 4.83 1.23 -16.35
N ILE A 113 4.30 1.09 -15.14
CA ILE A 113 2.85 1.03 -14.87
C ILE A 113 2.42 2.31 -14.18
N ASN A 114 1.25 2.82 -14.57
CA ASN A 114 0.71 4.02 -13.95
C ASN A 114 0.23 3.73 -12.52
N CYS A 115 0.83 4.38 -11.52
CA CYS A 115 0.44 4.28 -10.11
C CYS A 115 -1.06 4.53 -9.86
N LYS A 116 -1.74 5.31 -10.71
CA LYS A 116 -3.19 5.52 -10.59
C LYS A 116 -3.98 4.22 -10.74
N ILE A 117 -3.55 3.32 -11.63
CA ILE A 117 -4.18 2.01 -11.82
C ILE A 117 -4.06 1.19 -10.53
N LEU A 118 -2.87 1.18 -9.91
CA LEU A 118 -2.63 0.48 -8.65
C LEU A 118 -3.53 1.01 -7.53
N ASN A 119 -3.68 2.33 -7.41
CA ASN A 119 -4.57 2.96 -6.44
C ASN A 119 -6.04 2.56 -6.67
N SER A 120 -6.49 2.54 -7.93
CA SER A 120 -7.85 2.09 -8.26
C SER A 120 -8.06 0.62 -7.89
N LEU A 121 -7.10 -0.25 -8.20
CA LEU A 121 -7.17 -1.67 -7.85
C LEU A 121 -7.24 -1.90 -6.34
N LEU A 122 -6.50 -1.11 -5.56
CA LEU A 122 -6.54 -1.18 -4.09
C LEU A 122 -7.95 -0.97 -3.51
N VAL A 123 -8.76 -0.12 -4.15
CA VAL A 123 -10.14 0.14 -3.73
C VAL A 123 -11.09 -0.91 -4.29
N LEU A 124 -11.02 -1.16 -5.60
CA LEU A 124 -11.96 -2.04 -6.31
C LEU A 124 -11.88 -3.51 -5.87
N LEU A 125 -10.71 -3.96 -5.41
CA LEU A 125 -10.46 -5.37 -5.08
C LEU A 125 -10.64 -5.71 -3.60
N GLN A 126 -11.17 -4.78 -2.82
CA GLN A 126 -11.61 -5.05 -1.45
C GLN A 126 -12.88 -5.90 -1.47
N HIS A 127 -13.06 -6.71 -0.43
CA HIS A 127 -14.16 -7.66 -0.28
C HIS A 127 -15.53 -7.07 -0.66
N GLN A 128 -15.94 -5.98 0.00
CA GLN A 128 -17.26 -5.40 -0.22
C GLN A 128 -17.42 -4.83 -1.64
N HIS A 129 -16.35 -4.29 -2.23
CA HIS A 129 -16.39 -3.75 -3.59
C HIS A 129 -16.54 -4.87 -4.62
N ILE A 130 -15.86 -6.00 -4.43
CA ILE A 130 -16.03 -7.17 -5.30
C ILE A 130 -17.46 -7.71 -5.18
N LEU A 131 -17.97 -7.92 -3.98
CA LEU A 131 -19.32 -8.46 -3.77
C LEU A 131 -20.42 -7.55 -4.35
N ASN A 132 -20.25 -6.23 -4.23
CA ASN A 132 -21.20 -5.27 -4.78
C ASN A 132 -21.22 -5.26 -6.32
N ASN A 133 -20.05 -5.40 -6.96
CA ASN A 133 -19.94 -5.39 -8.43
C ASN A 133 -20.25 -6.76 -9.06
N TYR A 134 -20.06 -7.85 -8.32
CA TYR A 134 -20.25 -9.22 -8.77
C TYR A 134 -21.14 -9.98 -7.78
N PRO A 135 -22.44 -9.65 -7.72
CA PRO A 135 -23.37 -10.35 -6.85
C PRO A 135 -23.47 -11.82 -7.28
N GLY A 136 -23.49 -12.75 -6.31
CA GLY A 136 -23.62 -14.18 -6.57
C GLY A 136 -22.34 -15.00 -6.33
N LEU A 137 -21.24 -14.38 -5.93
CA LEU A 137 -20.09 -15.10 -5.37
C LEU A 137 -20.48 -15.74 -4.04
N VAL A 138 -20.28 -17.05 -3.91
CA VAL A 138 -20.81 -17.84 -2.79
C VAL A 138 -19.75 -18.10 -1.71
N ASN A 139 -18.46 -18.10 -2.09
CA ASN A 139 -17.36 -18.43 -1.19
C ASN A 139 -16.10 -17.56 -1.44
N ILE A 140 -15.14 -17.67 -0.52
CA ILE A 140 -13.87 -16.92 -0.55
C ILE A 140 -13.01 -17.32 -1.75
N ASP A 141 -13.08 -18.57 -2.21
CA ASP A 141 -12.30 -19.03 -3.37
C ASP A 141 -12.76 -18.37 -4.67
N GLU A 142 -14.08 -18.25 -4.87
CA GLU A 142 -14.68 -17.54 -6.00
C GLU A 142 -14.32 -16.04 -5.97
N GLU A 143 -14.32 -15.42 -4.79
CA GLU A 143 -13.85 -14.04 -4.62
C GLU A 143 -12.36 -13.89 -4.96
N ASN A 144 -11.51 -14.80 -4.48
CA ASN A 144 -10.07 -14.79 -4.76
C ASN A 144 -9.77 -15.03 -6.26
N GLN A 145 -10.55 -15.89 -6.91
CA GLN A 145 -10.48 -16.10 -8.36
C GLN A 145 -10.92 -14.86 -9.12
N LYS A 146 -12.01 -14.20 -8.70
CA LYS A 146 -12.50 -12.96 -9.31
C LYS A 146 -11.50 -11.82 -9.13
N ARG A 147 -10.88 -11.70 -7.96
CA ARG A 147 -9.78 -10.74 -7.71
C ARG A 147 -8.63 -10.95 -8.69
N ALA A 148 -8.19 -12.20 -8.83
CA ALA A 148 -7.13 -12.55 -9.77
C ALA A 148 -7.56 -12.24 -11.22
N GLU A 149 -8.79 -12.52 -11.61
CA GLU A 149 -9.32 -12.18 -12.94
C GLU A 149 -9.23 -10.69 -13.27
N ILE A 150 -9.69 -9.83 -12.36
CA ILE A 150 -9.67 -8.37 -12.55
C ILE A 150 -8.22 -7.87 -12.62
N LEU A 151 -7.32 -8.39 -11.79
CA LEU A 151 -5.90 -8.04 -11.83
C LEU A 151 -5.27 -8.34 -13.18
N ARG A 152 -5.48 -9.55 -13.71
CA ARG A 152 -4.98 -9.94 -15.03
C ARG A 152 -5.58 -9.11 -16.15
N ALA A 153 -6.84 -8.68 -16.03
CA ALA A 153 -7.46 -7.81 -17.02
C ALA A 153 -6.87 -6.39 -16.99
N SER A 154 -6.54 -5.90 -15.79
CA SER A 154 -6.10 -4.51 -15.56
C SER A 154 -4.61 -4.29 -15.74
N LEU A 155 -3.78 -5.32 -15.57
CA LEU A 155 -2.32 -5.26 -15.60
C LEU A 155 -1.71 -5.91 -16.85
N LYS A 156 -2.53 -6.27 -17.84
CA LYS A 156 -2.03 -6.70 -19.15
C LYS A 156 -1.36 -5.50 -19.86
N LEU A 157 -0.14 -5.73 -20.33
CA LEU A 157 0.51 -4.91 -21.35
C LEU A 157 -0.22 -5.07 -22.69
#